data_AF-A0A9F2WM01-F1
#
_entry.id   AF-A0A9F2WM01-F1
#
_cell.length_a   1.000
_cell.length_b   1.000
_cell.length_c   1.000
_cell.angle_alpha   90.00
_cell.angle_beta   90.00
_cell.angle_gamma   90.00
#
_symmetry.space_group_name_H-M   'P 1'
#
loop_
_entity.id
_entity.type
_entity.pdbx_description
1 polymer ?
#
loop_
_entity_poly.entity_id
_entity_poly.type
_entity_poly.pdbx_seq_one_letter_code
_entity_poly.pdbx_strand_id
1 'polypeptide(L)'
;MPAGAGWQIEPEKFLRNYTPIRCPDTTYILYEMQWGRSCKMWRNWCTNSHSQHAEINALKVNEEILRQRTRTCHITWFLSWSPCGLCSRSIIQFLKEHPNVTLEIRVAQLFRPYDYRNRSGLRDLVNFGVQISIMSPFDHSDHLHATTVSTIPQFLTKQFEPNSQSSSLLPT
;
A
#
# COMPACT_ATOMS: atom_id res chain seq x y z
N MET A 1 -1.67 -1.48 -20.44
CA MET A 1 -2.10 -0.23 -19.79
C MET A 1 -0.94 0.77 -19.83
N PRO A 2 -1.15 2.04 -20.23
CA PRO A 2 -0.06 2.94 -20.56
C PRO A 2 0.68 3.41 -19.30
N ALA A 3 2.00 3.50 -19.41
CA ALA A 3 2.86 4.18 -18.47
C ALA A 3 2.54 5.68 -18.50
N GLY A 4 2.26 6.32 -17.35
CA GLY A 4 2.25 7.78 -17.25
C GLY A 4 1.20 8.44 -16.35
N ALA A 5 0.18 7.74 -15.88
CA ALA A 5 -0.74 8.34 -14.92
C ALA A 5 -0.17 8.20 -13.50
N GLY A 6 0.59 9.21 -13.03
CA GLY A 6 0.88 9.36 -11.62
C GLY A 6 -0.44 9.55 -10.87
N TRP A 7 -0.84 8.56 -10.08
CA TRP A 7 -2.09 8.59 -9.33
C TRP A 7 -1.88 9.27 -7.98
N GLN A 8 -2.56 10.40 -7.77
CA GLN A 8 -2.67 11.11 -6.49
C GLN A 8 -3.95 10.66 -5.77
N ILE A 9 -3.83 10.01 -4.61
CA ILE A 9 -4.96 9.89 -3.68
C ILE A 9 -5.18 11.27 -3.05
N GLU A 10 -6.43 11.71 -2.85
CA GLU A 10 -6.68 13.00 -2.20
C GLU A 10 -6.18 12.97 -0.75
N PRO A 11 -5.52 14.04 -0.25
CA PRO A 11 -4.96 14.05 1.11
C PRO A 11 -6.02 13.77 2.19
N GLU A 12 -7.25 14.23 2.00
CA GLU A 12 -8.36 13.95 2.92
C GLU A 12 -8.72 12.47 2.96
N LYS A 13 -8.76 11.80 1.80
CA LYS A 13 -9.01 10.35 1.71
C LYS A 13 -7.85 9.55 2.28
N PHE A 14 -6.62 10.01 2.10
CA PHE A 14 -5.45 9.40 2.73
C PHE A 14 -5.55 9.50 4.26
N LEU A 15 -5.74 10.72 4.79
CA LEU A 15 -5.85 10.95 6.22
C LEU A 15 -7.00 10.14 6.84
N ARG A 16 -8.16 10.10 6.20
CA ARG A 16 -9.34 9.38 6.73
C ARG A 16 -9.12 7.87 6.82
N ASN A 17 -8.33 7.27 5.93
CA ASN A 17 -8.16 5.82 5.86
C ASN A 17 -6.83 5.30 6.43
N TYR A 18 -5.82 6.16 6.61
CA TYR A 18 -4.51 5.75 7.13
C TYR A 18 -4.17 6.31 8.51
N THR A 19 -4.99 7.22 9.07
CA THR A 19 -4.78 7.66 10.45
C THR A 19 -5.39 6.68 11.45
N PRO A 20 -4.70 6.36 12.56
CA PRO A 20 -5.16 5.37 13.56
C PRO A 20 -6.34 5.88 14.43
N ILE A 21 -6.76 7.13 14.25
CA ILE A 21 -7.75 7.81 15.08
C ILE A 21 -9.19 7.48 14.65
N ARG A 22 -9.40 7.10 13.38
CA ARG A 22 -10.72 6.85 12.81
C ARG A 22 -10.78 5.48 12.14
N CYS A 23 -11.95 4.84 12.18
CA CYS A 23 -12.21 3.68 11.33
C CYS A 23 -12.24 4.14 9.86
N PRO A 24 -11.37 3.60 8.99
CA PRO A 24 -11.43 3.78 7.54
C PRO A 24 -12.80 3.41 6.99
N ASP A 25 -13.34 4.24 6.10
CA ASP A 25 -14.60 3.95 5.38
C ASP A 25 -14.38 2.93 4.26
N THR A 26 -13.16 2.85 3.75
CA THR A 26 -12.79 2.05 2.59
C THR A 26 -11.38 1.52 2.79
N THR A 27 -11.17 0.25 2.46
CA THR A 27 -9.85 -0.36 2.50
C THR A 27 -9.11 -0.04 1.21
N TYR A 28 -8.11 0.81 1.33
CA TYR A 28 -7.12 1.07 0.28
C TYR A 28 -5.90 0.17 0.47
N ILE A 29 -5.35 -0.31 -0.65
CA ILE A 29 -4.01 -0.87 -0.77
C ILE A 29 -3.25 0.00 -1.74
N LEU A 30 -2.16 0.61 -1.27
CA LEU A 30 -1.14 1.19 -2.13
C LEU A 30 0.00 0.18 -2.19
N TYR A 31 0.61 -0.03 -3.34
CA TYR A 31 1.71 -0.97 -3.41
C TYR A 31 2.80 -0.59 -4.40
N GLU A 32 4.01 -0.98 -4.03
CA GLU A 32 5.23 -0.78 -4.80
C GLU A 32 5.78 -2.14 -5.22
N MET A 33 6.36 -2.21 -6.42
CA MET A 33 7.03 -3.39 -6.96
C MET A 33 8.42 -3.03 -7.49
N GLN A 34 9.42 -3.72 -6.96
CA GLN A 34 10.80 -3.62 -7.39
C GLN A 34 11.27 -4.94 -8.02
N TRP A 35 11.83 -4.87 -9.22
CA TRP A 35 12.28 -6.04 -9.97
C TRP A 35 13.79 -6.22 -9.87
N GLY A 36 14.26 -7.32 -9.27
CA GLY A 36 15.67 -7.62 -9.11
C GLY A 36 16.45 -6.45 -8.50
N ARG A 37 17.55 -6.03 -9.16
CA ARG A 37 18.35 -4.85 -8.76
C ARG A 37 17.94 -3.56 -9.48
N SER A 38 16.78 -3.54 -10.12
CA SER A 38 16.30 -2.35 -10.82
C SER A 38 16.08 -1.20 -9.84
N CYS A 39 16.55 -0.01 -10.20
CA CYS A 39 16.22 1.24 -9.51
C CYS A 39 14.83 1.76 -9.88
N LYS A 40 14.17 1.18 -10.90
CA LYS A 40 12.81 1.55 -11.30
C LYS A 40 11.80 0.84 -10.42
N MET A 41 11.10 1.62 -9.61
CA MET A 41 9.97 1.21 -8.79
C MET A 41 8.67 1.39 -9.56
N TRP A 42 7.87 0.33 -9.67
CA TRP A 42 6.51 0.42 -10.20
C TRP A 42 5.52 0.58 -9.05
N ARG A 43 4.47 1.39 -9.24
CA ARG A 43 3.50 1.70 -8.20
C ARG A 43 2.09 1.54 -8.73
N ASN A 44 1.19 1.07 -7.89
CA ASN A 44 -0.23 1.01 -8.18
C ASN A 44 -1.05 0.95 -6.89
N TRP A 45 -2.37 0.91 -7.04
CA TRP A 45 -3.30 0.84 -5.92
C TRP A 45 -4.52 0.00 -6.25
N CYS A 46 -5.19 -0.47 -5.20
CA CYS A 46 -6.45 -1.22 -5.26
C CYS A 46 -7.35 -0.78 -4.10
N THR A 47 -8.66 -0.82 -4.31
CA THR A 47 -9.66 -0.65 -3.24
C THR A 47 -10.53 -1.88 -3.13
N ASN A 48 -11.22 -2.01 -2.00
CA ASN A 48 -12.30 -2.98 -1.89
C ASN A 48 -13.52 -2.53 -2.72
N SER A 49 -14.33 -3.51 -3.11
CA SER A 49 -15.70 -3.30 -3.61
C SER A 49 -16.70 -3.88 -2.61
N HIS A 50 -17.99 -3.82 -2.91
CA HIS A 50 -19.04 -4.42 -2.07
C HIS A 50 -18.90 -5.94 -1.89
N SER A 51 -18.31 -6.64 -2.86
CA SER A 51 -18.21 -8.11 -2.86
C SER A 51 -16.78 -8.64 -2.74
N GLN A 52 -15.77 -7.76 -2.81
CA GLN A 52 -14.38 -8.18 -2.88
C GLN A 52 -13.47 -7.30 -2.03
N HIS A 53 -12.64 -7.93 -1.22
CA HIS A 53 -11.62 -7.26 -0.44
C HIS A 53 -10.49 -6.74 -1.33
N ALA A 54 -9.84 -5.65 -0.90
CA ALA A 54 -8.81 -4.97 -1.67
C ALA A 54 -7.60 -5.89 -1.96
N GLU A 55 -7.27 -6.78 -1.02
CA GLU A 55 -6.18 -7.74 -1.10
C GLU A 55 -6.37 -8.68 -2.29
N ILE A 56 -7.60 -9.13 -2.52
CA ILE A 56 -7.91 -10.03 -3.63
C ILE A 56 -7.80 -9.30 -4.97
N ASN A 57 -8.20 -8.02 -5.02
CA ASN A 57 -8.00 -7.19 -6.20
C ASN A 57 -6.51 -6.98 -6.48
N ALA A 58 -5.71 -6.71 -5.45
CA ALA A 58 -4.25 -6.58 -5.58
C ALA A 58 -3.60 -7.87 -6.08
N LEU A 59 -4.00 -9.03 -5.56
CA LEU A 59 -3.51 -10.33 -6.04
C LEU A 59 -3.79 -10.56 -7.53
N LYS A 60 -5.01 -10.24 -8.01
CA LYS A 60 -5.37 -10.38 -9.43
C LYS A 60 -4.49 -9.52 -10.32
N VAL A 61 -4.25 -8.26 -9.94
CA VAL A 61 -3.38 -7.37 -10.71
C VAL A 61 -1.93 -7.86 -10.67
N ASN A 62 -1.45 -8.33 -9.52
CA ASN A 62 -0.08 -8.83 -9.39
C ASN A 62 0.13 -10.09 -10.23
N GLU A 63 -0.85 -11.00 -10.26
CA GLU A 63 -0.86 -12.20 -11.09
C GLU A 63 -0.67 -11.86 -12.58
N GLU A 64 -1.45 -10.90 -13.09
CA GLU A 64 -1.35 -10.45 -14.49
C GLU A 64 0.05 -9.89 -14.83
N ILE A 65 0.65 -9.14 -13.90
CA ILE A 65 1.97 -8.53 -14.08
C ILE A 65 3.08 -9.58 -13.99
N LEU A 66 2.98 -10.51 -13.04
CA LEU A 66 4.00 -11.52 -12.77
C LEU A 66 4.04 -12.62 -13.84
N ARG A 67 2.90 -12.96 -14.47
CA ARG A 67 2.87 -13.89 -15.60
C ARG A 67 3.80 -13.49 -16.75
N GLN A 68 4.08 -12.19 -16.89
CA GLN A 68 4.92 -11.66 -17.95
C GLN A 68 6.41 -11.56 -17.54
N ARG A 69 6.77 -11.91 -16.29
CA ARG A 69 8.08 -11.61 -15.70
C ARG A 69 8.58 -12.73 -14.79
N THR A 70 9.72 -13.32 -15.13
CA THR A 70 10.38 -14.39 -14.36
C THR A 70 11.42 -13.89 -13.35
N ARG A 71 11.67 -12.58 -13.28
CA ARG A 71 12.68 -12.00 -12.37
C ARG A 71 12.17 -11.98 -10.93
N THR A 72 13.09 -11.96 -9.97
CA THR A 72 12.73 -11.72 -8.57
C THR A 72 12.03 -10.38 -8.42
N CYS A 73 11.01 -10.35 -7.57
CA CYS A 73 10.18 -9.17 -7.34
C CYS A 73 9.99 -8.95 -5.85
N HIS A 74 10.31 -7.76 -5.36
CA HIS A 74 9.96 -7.34 -4.02
C HIS A 74 8.73 -6.44 -4.09
N ILE A 75 7.69 -6.81 -3.37
CA ILE A 75 6.41 -6.09 -3.32
C ILE A 75 6.23 -5.57 -1.91
N THR A 76 5.91 -4.27 -1.78
CA THR A 76 5.53 -3.67 -0.51
C THR A 76 4.09 -3.20 -0.59
N TRP A 77 3.22 -3.72 0.27
CA TRP A 77 1.84 -3.28 0.41
C TRP A 77 1.70 -2.33 1.59
N PHE A 78 0.99 -1.24 1.39
CA PHE A 78 0.56 -0.30 2.43
C PHE A 78 -0.96 -0.39 2.51
N LEU A 79 -1.47 -0.87 3.64
CA LEU A 79 -2.90 -1.05 3.87
C LEU A 79 -3.38 -0.17 5.01
N SER A 80 -4.58 0.38 4.82
CA SER A 80 -5.37 0.98 5.91
C SER A 80 -5.69 -0.02 7.03
N TRP A 81 -6.09 -1.23 6.65
CA TRP A 81 -6.43 -2.32 7.56
C TRP A 81 -5.59 -3.56 7.29
N SER A 82 -5.24 -4.31 8.34
CA SER A 82 -4.59 -5.60 8.20
C SER A 82 -5.48 -6.60 7.44
N PRO A 83 -4.90 -7.55 6.69
CA PRO A 83 -5.68 -8.54 5.99
C PRO A 83 -6.50 -9.42 6.93
N CYS A 84 -7.70 -9.81 6.50
CA CYS A 84 -8.50 -10.78 7.24
C CYS A 84 -7.93 -12.21 7.10
N GLY A 85 -8.44 -13.16 7.87
CA GLY A 85 -7.98 -14.55 7.84
C GLY A 85 -8.10 -15.22 6.46
N LEU A 86 -9.18 -14.94 5.71
CA LEU A 86 -9.35 -15.47 4.35
C LEU A 86 -8.35 -14.84 3.37
N CYS A 87 -8.16 -13.52 3.41
CA CYS A 87 -7.19 -12.82 2.58
C CYS A 87 -5.76 -13.28 2.88
N SER A 88 -5.43 -13.50 4.15
CA SER A 88 -4.13 -14.04 4.56
C SER A 88 -3.84 -15.39 3.90
N ARG A 89 -4.82 -16.30 3.87
CA ARG A 89 -4.69 -17.59 3.17
C ARG A 89 -4.49 -17.43 1.67
N SER A 90 -5.24 -16.54 1.03
CA SER A 90 -5.10 -16.25 -0.41
C SER A 90 -3.72 -15.67 -0.73
N ILE A 91 -3.19 -14.78 0.11
CA ILE A 91 -1.84 -14.21 -0.05
C ILE A 91 -0.78 -15.33 0.04
N ILE A 92 -0.88 -16.24 1.02
CA ILE A 92 0.04 -17.37 1.14
C ILE A 92 -0.02 -18.26 -0.10
N GLN A 93 -1.22 -18.57 -0.60
CA GLN A 93 -1.36 -19.39 -1.80
C GLN A 93 -0.69 -18.74 -3.01
N PHE A 94 -0.91 -17.45 -3.20
CA PHE A 94 -0.23 -16.67 -4.24
C PHE A 94 1.30 -16.73 -4.09
N LEU A 95 1.85 -16.55 -2.88
CA LEU A 95 3.30 -16.58 -2.69
C LEU A 95 3.91 -17.97 -2.92
N LYS A 96 3.15 -19.05 -2.70
CA LYS A 96 3.58 -20.42 -3.06
C LYS A 96 3.69 -20.61 -4.56
N GLU A 97 2.79 -20.00 -5.32
CA GLU A 97 2.77 -20.06 -6.79
C GLU A 97 3.85 -19.17 -7.41
N HIS A 98 4.31 -18.14 -6.69
CA HIS A 98 5.32 -17.18 -7.12
C HIS A 98 6.54 -17.15 -6.19
N PRO A 99 7.40 -18.19 -6.18
CA PRO A 99 8.54 -18.28 -5.25
C PRO A 99 9.62 -17.20 -5.46
N ASN A 100 9.58 -16.50 -6.59
CA ASN A 100 10.44 -15.36 -6.91
C ASN A 100 9.93 -14.03 -6.31
N VAL A 101 8.78 -14.04 -5.62
CA VAL A 101 8.16 -12.86 -5.02
C VAL A 101 8.43 -12.83 -3.52
N THR A 102 8.92 -11.69 -3.03
CA THR A 102 8.95 -11.37 -1.61
C THR A 102 7.92 -10.29 -1.32
N LEU A 103 7.12 -10.47 -0.26
CA LEU A 103 6.08 -9.52 0.13
C LEU A 103 6.38 -8.93 1.51
N GLU A 104 6.28 -7.61 1.61
CA GLU A 104 6.20 -6.85 2.85
C GLU A 104 4.81 -6.20 2.96
N ILE A 105 4.22 -6.22 4.15
CA ILE A 105 2.91 -5.66 4.45
C ILE A 105 3.06 -4.63 5.58
N ARG A 106 2.71 -3.38 5.29
CA ARG A 106 2.64 -2.29 6.27
C ARG A 106 1.19 -1.91 6.47
N VAL A 107 0.70 -1.94 7.71
CA VAL A 107 -0.71 -1.71 8.03
C VAL A 107 -0.86 -0.51 8.95
N ALA A 108 -1.83 0.37 8.69
CA ALA A 108 -2.14 1.46 9.60
C ALA A 108 -2.89 0.94 10.85
N GLN A 109 -3.83 0.00 10.67
CA GLN A 109 -4.65 -0.53 11.77
C GLN A 109 -4.89 -2.05 11.62
N LEU A 110 -5.18 -2.73 12.74
CA LEU A 110 -5.52 -4.16 12.75
C LEU A 110 -7.02 -4.40 12.56
N PHE A 111 -7.42 -5.15 11.53
CA PHE A 111 -8.81 -5.45 11.26
C PHE A 111 -9.36 -6.53 12.20
N ARG A 112 -10.36 -6.18 13.02
CA ARG A 112 -11.03 -7.08 13.99
C ARG A 112 -10.00 -7.94 14.78
N PRO A 113 -9.12 -7.32 15.58
CA PRO A 113 -7.98 -8.00 16.20
C PRO A 113 -8.38 -9.08 17.21
N TYR A 114 -9.62 -9.05 17.73
CA TYR A 114 -10.14 -10.06 18.64
C TYR A 114 -10.64 -11.34 17.92
N ASP A 115 -10.87 -11.30 16.60
CA ASP A 115 -11.25 -12.49 15.83
C ASP A 115 -10.05 -13.45 15.73
N TYR A 116 -10.22 -14.69 16.19
CA TYR A 116 -9.15 -15.69 16.18
C TYR A 116 -8.67 -16.01 14.76
N ARG A 117 -9.55 -15.94 13.76
CA ARG A 117 -9.23 -16.25 12.35
C ARG A 117 -8.29 -15.21 11.76
N ASN A 118 -8.50 -13.94 12.10
CA ASN A 118 -7.64 -12.85 11.64
C ASN A 118 -6.26 -12.94 12.30
N ARG A 119 -6.21 -13.17 13.62
CA ARG A 119 -4.94 -13.37 14.35
C ARG A 119 -4.17 -14.57 13.81
N SER A 120 -4.85 -15.70 13.57
CA SER A 120 -4.22 -16.88 12.97
C SER A 120 -3.69 -16.56 11.58
N GLY A 121 -4.49 -15.91 10.72
CA GLY A 121 -4.06 -15.54 9.38
C GLY A 121 -2.81 -14.64 9.35
N LEU A 122 -2.76 -13.63 10.22
CA LEU A 122 -1.56 -12.77 10.35
C LEU A 122 -0.34 -13.56 10.83
N ARG A 123 -0.52 -14.49 11.79
CA ARG A 123 0.55 -15.36 12.26
C ARG A 123 1.04 -16.29 11.16
N ASP A 124 0.13 -16.85 10.37
CA ASP A 124 0.46 -17.73 9.25
C ASP A 124 1.28 -16.99 8.18
N LEU A 125 0.95 -15.72 7.90
CA LEU A 125 1.73 -14.87 7.00
C LEU A 125 3.17 -14.67 7.51
N VAL A 126 3.33 -14.32 8.80
CA VAL A 126 4.66 -14.13 9.41
C VAL A 126 5.45 -15.44 9.39
N ASN A 127 4.83 -16.56 9.74
CA ASN A 127 5.47 -17.88 9.69
C ASN A 127 5.88 -18.29 8.26
N PHE A 128 5.15 -17.84 7.25
CA PHE A 128 5.49 -18.06 5.84
C PHE A 128 6.64 -17.16 5.36
N GLY A 129 7.06 -16.17 6.16
CA GLY A 129 8.15 -15.25 5.83
C GLY A 129 7.70 -13.88 5.32
N VAL A 130 6.40 -13.55 5.41
CA VAL A 130 5.91 -12.21 5.09
C VAL A 130 6.21 -11.27 6.25
N GLN A 131 6.91 -10.17 5.97
CA GLN A 131 7.15 -9.13 6.97
C GLN A 131 5.88 -8.30 7.17
N ILE A 132 5.41 -8.17 8.41
CA ILE A 132 4.24 -7.36 8.75
C ILE A 132 4.63 -6.33 9.80
N SER A 133 4.36 -5.05 9.54
CA SER A 133 4.60 -3.95 10.48
C SER A 133 3.38 -3.03 10.59
N ILE A 134 3.19 -2.44 11.78
CA ILE A 134 2.19 -1.39 12.01
C ILE A 134 2.86 -0.04 11.70
N MET A 135 2.20 0.80 10.91
CA MET A 135 2.63 2.17 10.65
C MET A 135 2.45 2.99 11.95
N SER A 136 3.50 3.67 12.40
CA SER A 136 3.49 4.35 13.71
C SER A 136 2.72 5.69 13.67
N PRO A 137 2.07 6.14 14.75
CA PRO A 137 1.60 7.52 14.88
C PRO A 137 2.74 8.54 15.05
N PHE A 138 3.95 8.12 15.45
CA PHE A 138 5.16 8.96 15.42
C PHE A 138 5.84 8.99 14.04
N ASP A 139 5.29 8.22 13.10
CA ASP A 139 5.33 8.48 11.65
C ASP A 139 4.36 9.62 11.26
N HIS A 140 3.64 10.20 12.24
CA HIS A 140 2.60 11.23 12.04
C HIS A 140 2.64 12.43 13.03
N SER A 141 3.49 12.50 14.08
CA SER A 141 3.22 13.47 15.18
C SER A 141 4.35 14.06 16.05
N ASP A 142 5.61 14.19 15.61
CA ASP A 142 6.65 14.90 16.43
C ASP A 142 7.16 16.25 15.88
N HIS A 143 6.68 16.73 14.74
CA HIS A 143 7.06 18.07 14.23
C HIS A 143 5.86 18.90 13.80
N LEU A 144 4.80 18.94 14.64
CA LEU A 144 3.79 19.98 14.53
C LEU A 144 4.38 21.26 15.16
N HIS A 145 5.22 21.94 14.39
CA HIS A 145 5.62 23.36 14.44
C HIS A 145 7.07 23.45 13.91
N ALA A 146 7.19 23.99 12.70
CA ALA A 146 8.40 24.18 11.91
C ALA A 146 8.84 22.99 11.03
N THR A 147 8.69 23.22 9.72
CA THR A 147 9.54 22.67 8.64
C THR A 147 9.07 21.37 7.97
N THR A 148 8.31 21.57 6.88
CA THR A 148 8.30 20.84 5.60
C THR A 148 8.38 19.29 5.59
N VAL A 149 7.26 18.66 5.19
CA VAL A 149 7.17 17.62 4.13
C VAL A 149 8.33 16.60 4.04
N SER A 150 8.57 15.80 5.07
CA SER A 150 9.29 14.52 4.97
C SER A 150 9.10 13.73 6.25
N THR A 151 8.19 12.75 6.33
CA THR A 151 8.54 11.33 6.24
C THR A 151 7.25 10.51 6.17
N ILE A 152 6.49 10.78 5.12
CA ILE A 152 5.82 9.72 4.37
C ILE A 152 6.91 9.22 3.40
N PRO A 153 6.96 7.94 2.94
CA PRO A 153 7.83 7.56 1.83
C PRO A 153 7.80 8.70 0.80
N GLN A 154 8.95 9.32 0.49
CA GLN A 154 9.01 10.68 -0.08
C GLN A 154 8.09 10.89 -1.29
N PHE A 155 7.68 9.81 -1.97
CA PHE A 155 6.65 9.85 -3.00
C PHE A 155 5.22 10.11 -2.49
N LEU A 156 4.71 9.52 -1.40
CA LEU A 156 3.37 9.87 -0.89
C LEU A 156 3.32 11.22 -0.13
N THR A 157 4.43 11.95 0.00
CA THR A 157 4.42 13.39 0.33
C THR A 157 4.59 14.26 -0.91
N LYS A 158 5.53 13.93 -1.81
CA LYS A 158 5.76 14.69 -3.07
C LYS A 158 4.58 14.71 -4.04
N GLN A 159 3.63 13.80 -3.87
CA GLN A 159 2.41 13.77 -4.67
C GLN A 159 1.32 14.74 -4.16
N PHE A 160 1.58 15.51 -3.10
CA PHE A 160 0.56 16.30 -2.38
C PHE A 160 0.89 17.79 -2.17
N GLU A 161 1.95 18.32 -2.80
CA GLU A 161 2.13 19.77 -2.81
C GLU A 161 1.11 20.41 -3.75
N PRO A 162 0.29 21.39 -3.29
CA PRO A 162 -0.56 22.15 -4.18
C PRO A 162 0.35 22.89 -5.16
N ASN A 163 0.14 22.69 -6.46
CA ASN A 163 0.74 23.53 -7.49
C ASN A 163 0.33 24.98 -7.21
N SER A 164 1.19 25.75 -6.55
CA SER A 164 1.16 27.19 -6.60
C SER A 164 1.64 27.60 -8.00
N GLN A 165 0.74 27.53 -8.99
CA GLN A 165 0.92 28.26 -10.23
C GLN A 165 0.45 29.70 -10.02
N SER A 166 1.38 30.66 -10.12
CA SER A 166 1.18 31.87 -10.93
C SER A 166 2.44 32.74 -10.97
N SER A 167 2.97 32.96 -12.17
CA SER A 167 3.31 34.29 -12.73
C SER A 167 3.95 34.01 -14.09
N SER A 168 3.20 34.07 -15.20
CA SER A 168 2.85 35.26 -16.00
C SER A 168 3.66 35.25 -17.29
N LEU A 169 2.98 35.33 -18.44
CA LEU A 169 3.31 36.21 -19.56
C LEU A 169 2.18 36.11 -20.61
N LEU A 170 1.56 37.26 -20.89
CA LEU A 170 0.52 37.49 -21.90
C LEU A 170 1.11 37.47 -23.31
N PRO A 171 0.35 37.10 -24.36
CA PRO A 171 0.79 37.27 -25.74
C PRO A 171 0.34 38.63 -26.29
N THR A 172 1.25 39.30 -27.03
CA THR A 172 0.91 40.26 -28.08
C THR A 172 0.86 39.55 -29.42
#